data_AF-A0A382YA51-F1
#
_entry.id   AF-A0A382YA51-F1
#
_cell.length_a   1.000
_cell.length_b   1.000
_cell.length_c   1.000
_cell.angle_alpha   90.00
_cell.angle_beta   90.00
_cell.angle_gamma   90.00
#
_symmetry.space_group_name_H-M   'P 1'
#
loop_
_entity.id
_entity.type
_entity.pdbx_description
1 polymer ?
#
loop_
_entity_poly.entity_id
_entity_poly.type
_entity_poly.pdbx_seq_one_letter_code
_entity_poly.pdbx_strand_id
1 'polypeptide(L)'
;MNKQLFLILILSLPFSSSRAVLGDGWPSFRGGPFRDGRIDKTTAVGRPALSWRKVNDEHVSPAYASSPAIVDSRVFVGLAEQSVFSATGRVLCFDL
;
A
#
# COMPACT_ATOMS: atom_id res chain seq x y z
N MET A 1 -7.88 -46.76 -35.20
CA MET A 1 -6.81 -45.76 -35.46
C MET A 1 -7.41 -44.75 -36.44
N ASN A 2 -7.74 -43.50 -36.12
CA ASN A 2 -6.97 -42.48 -35.39
C ASN A 2 -7.93 -41.43 -34.77
N LYS A 3 -7.83 -41.21 -33.46
CA LYS A 3 -8.44 -40.07 -32.75
C LYS A 3 -7.32 -39.30 -32.09
N GLN A 4 -6.61 -38.45 -32.83
CA GLN A 4 -5.76 -37.41 -32.25
C GLN A 4 -5.59 -36.30 -33.29
N LEU A 5 -6.20 -35.15 -33.03
CA LEU A 5 -5.63 -33.82 -33.28
C LEU A 5 -6.70 -32.77 -32.95
N PHE A 6 -6.92 -32.48 -31.67
CA PHE A 6 -7.74 -31.33 -31.30
C PHE A 6 -7.53 -30.94 -29.83
N LEU A 7 -6.31 -30.64 -29.37
CA LEU A 7 -6.18 -29.98 -28.05
C LEU A 7 -4.80 -29.40 -27.69
N ILE A 8 -4.11 -28.64 -28.55
CA ILE A 8 -2.98 -27.82 -28.07
C ILE A 8 -2.96 -26.47 -28.81
N LEU A 9 -3.80 -25.52 -28.39
CA LEU A 9 -3.64 -24.11 -28.75
C LEU A 9 -4.22 -23.16 -27.69
N ILE A 10 -4.05 -23.46 -26.40
CA ILE A 10 -4.45 -22.54 -25.30
C ILE A 10 -3.32 -22.42 -24.25
N LEU A 11 -2.05 -22.52 -24.64
CA LEU A 11 -0.93 -22.37 -23.70
C LEU A 11 0.08 -21.28 -24.09
N SER A 12 -0.35 -20.31 -24.90
CA SER A 12 0.50 -19.19 -25.32
C SER A 12 -0.22 -17.84 -25.24
N LEU A 13 -1.30 -17.73 -24.47
CA LEU A 13 -1.80 -16.41 -24.11
C LEU A 13 -0.80 -15.82 -23.12
N PRO A 14 -0.09 -14.74 -23.47
CA PRO A 14 0.65 -14.00 -22.45
C PRO A 14 -0.39 -13.59 -21.42
N PHE A 15 -0.18 -13.99 -20.16
CA PHE A 15 -0.84 -13.33 -19.05
C PHE A 15 -0.48 -11.86 -19.19
N SER A 16 -1.39 -11.06 -19.74
CA SER A 16 -1.26 -9.62 -19.67
C SER A 16 -1.45 -9.28 -18.20
N SER A 17 -0.34 -9.13 -17.48
CA SER A 17 -0.33 -8.42 -16.22
C SER A 17 -0.72 -6.98 -16.54
N SER A 18 -2.01 -6.69 -16.50
CA SER A 18 -2.51 -5.33 -16.44
C SER A 18 -1.93 -4.71 -15.18
N ARG A 19 -0.83 -3.97 -15.30
CA ARG A 19 -0.39 -3.04 -14.26
C ARG A 19 -1.29 -1.83 -14.39
N ALA A 20 -2.09 -1.51 -13.38
CA ALA A 20 -3.08 -0.46 -13.57
C ALA A 20 -2.37 0.87 -13.84
N VAL A 21 -2.88 1.56 -14.86
CA VAL A 21 -2.45 2.88 -15.29
C VAL A 21 -3.12 3.88 -14.34
N LEU A 22 -2.30 4.56 -13.52
CA LEU A 22 -2.67 5.60 -12.57
C LEU A 22 -3.80 5.19 -11.59
N GLY A 23 -3.48 4.30 -10.66
CA GLY A 23 -4.39 3.87 -9.59
C GLY A 23 -3.78 2.94 -8.52
N ASP A 24 -2.58 2.40 -8.73
CA ASP A 24 -2.00 1.35 -7.87
C ASP A 24 -0.92 1.84 -6.87
N GLY A 25 -0.87 3.13 -6.55
CA GLY A 25 0.25 3.66 -5.74
C GLY A 25 -0.09 4.86 -4.87
N TRP A 26 0.86 5.21 -4.00
CA TRP A 26 0.78 6.35 -3.09
C TRP A 26 1.90 7.37 -3.45
N PRO A 27 1.71 8.17 -4.52
CA PRO A 27 2.80 8.93 -5.15
C PRO A 27 3.38 10.08 -4.30
N SER A 28 2.67 10.54 -3.28
CA SER A 28 3.14 11.66 -2.45
C SER A 28 2.54 11.65 -1.05
N PHE A 29 3.04 12.55 -0.19
CA PHE A 29 2.48 12.80 1.12
C PHE A 29 0.95 13.05 1.03
N ARG A 30 0.18 12.30 1.83
CA ARG A 30 -1.29 12.27 1.80
C ARG A 30 -1.89 11.89 0.44
N GLY A 31 -1.28 10.93 -0.27
CA GLY A 31 -1.90 10.17 -1.35
C GLY A 31 -1.70 10.75 -2.74
N GLY A 32 -1.58 12.07 -2.89
CA GLY A 32 -1.45 12.68 -4.20
C GLY A 32 -1.27 14.20 -4.17
N PRO A 33 -1.32 14.86 -5.34
CA PRO A 33 -1.10 16.32 -5.44
C PRO A 33 -2.12 17.13 -4.62
N PHE A 34 -3.32 16.60 -4.40
CA PHE A 34 -4.36 17.24 -3.59
C PHE A 34 -4.21 17.00 -2.08
N ARG A 35 -3.33 16.09 -1.67
CA ARG A 35 -2.95 15.84 -0.27
C ARG A 35 -4.13 15.59 0.67
N ASP A 36 -5.15 14.88 0.20
CA ASP A 36 -6.41 14.64 0.89
C ASP A 36 -6.57 13.21 1.45
N GLY A 37 -5.53 12.37 1.33
CA GLY A 37 -5.47 11.06 1.99
C GLY A 37 -6.21 9.93 1.27
N ARG A 38 -6.53 10.12 -0.01
CA ARG A 38 -7.16 9.11 -0.87
C ARG A 38 -6.38 8.97 -2.18
N ILE A 39 -6.35 7.75 -2.71
CA ILE A 39 -5.72 7.43 -4.00
C ILE A 39 -6.74 7.34 -5.14
N ASP A 40 -8.01 7.16 -4.78
CA ASP A 40 -9.13 7.06 -5.71
C ASP A 40 -10.31 7.95 -5.25
N LYS A 41 -11.41 7.87 -6.00
CA LYS A 41 -12.67 8.55 -5.64
C LYS A 41 -13.62 7.63 -4.85
N THR A 42 -13.13 6.54 -4.26
CA THR A 42 -13.98 5.58 -3.57
C THR A 42 -14.60 6.25 -2.35
N THR A 43 -15.92 6.14 -2.25
CA THR A 43 -16.68 6.66 -1.11
C THR A 43 -16.33 5.84 0.12
N ALA A 44 -15.96 6.52 1.21
CA ALA A 44 -15.77 5.86 2.49
C ALA A 44 -17.04 5.10 2.91
N VAL A 45 -16.87 3.91 3.47
CA VAL A 45 -17.98 3.18 4.11
C VAL A 45 -18.59 4.07 5.20
N GLY A 46 -19.91 4.29 5.14
CA GLY A 46 -20.58 5.25 6.02
C GLY A 46 -20.49 4.93 7.52
N ARG A 47 -20.17 3.69 7.89
CA ARG A 47 -19.91 3.24 9.25
C ARG A 47 -18.78 2.21 9.27
N PRO A 48 -17.50 2.64 9.27
CA PRO A 48 -16.40 1.70 9.33
C PRO A 48 -16.33 1.03 10.71
N ALA A 49 -16.01 -0.26 10.73
CA ALA A 49 -15.62 -0.97 11.95
C ALA A 49 -14.09 -1.09 12.02
N LEU A 50 -13.54 -1.20 13.23
CA LEU A 50 -12.11 -1.45 13.42
C LEU A 50 -11.76 -2.84 12.91
N SER A 51 -10.96 -2.93 11.83
CA SER A 51 -10.50 -4.20 11.27
C SER A 51 -9.24 -4.71 11.98
N TRP A 52 -8.29 -3.82 12.27
CA TRP A 52 -7.02 -4.17 12.92
C TRP A 52 -6.44 -2.97 13.66
N ARG A 53 -5.51 -3.24 14.59
CA ARG A 53 -4.71 -2.23 15.28
C ARG A 53 -3.33 -2.80 15.57
N LYS A 54 -2.28 -2.02 15.27
CA LYS A 54 -0.92 -2.29 15.76
C LYS A 54 -0.57 -1.25 16.81
N VAL A 55 -0.17 -1.71 17.99
CA VAL A 55 0.41 -0.88 19.05
C VAL A 55 1.91 -1.13 19.05
N ASN A 56 2.71 -0.06 19.17
CA ASN A 56 4.14 -0.22 19.37
C ASN A 56 4.38 -0.43 20.87
N ASP A 57 4.69 -1.66 21.27
CA ASP A 57 4.84 -2.04 22.68
C ASP A 57 6.13 -1.48 23.31
N GLU A 58 7.07 -0.99 22.50
CA GLU A 58 8.36 -0.51 22.97
C GLU A 58 8.32 0.86 23.68
N HIS A 59 7.15 1.48 23.87
CA HIS A 59 6.97 2.76 24.60
C HIS A 59 7.82 3.96 24.12
N VAL A 60 8.69 3.78 23.14
CA VAL A 60 9.32 4.86 22.40
C VAL A 60 8.19 5.50 21.63
N SER A 61 7.66 6.63 22.12
CA SER A 61 6.70 7.47 21.39
C SER A 61 7.27 7.71 20.00
N PRO A 62 6.86 6.94 18.97
CA PRO A 62 7.44 7.12 17.67
C PRO A 62 6.87 8.45 17.24
N ALA A 63 7.71 9.46 17.03
CA ALA A 63 7.25 10.70 16.44
C ALA A 63 6.89 10.37 14.99
N TYR A 64 5.65 9.88 14.81
CA TYR A 64 5.04 9.65 13.52
C TYR A 64 5.04 10.98 12.78
N ALA A 65 5.98 11.09 11.85
CA ALA A 65 6.28 12.34 11.17
C ALA A 65 5.58 12.43 9.81
N SER A 66 4.98 11.33 9.35
CA SER A 66 4.30 11.25 8.07
C SER A 66 2.91 10.61 8.20
N SER A 67 2.02 10.95 7.26
CA SER A 67 0.79 10.19 7.02
C SER A 67 1.11 8.75 6.60
N PRO A 68 0.28 7.75 6.96
CA PRO A 68 0.43 6.41 6.41
C PRO A 68 0.24 6.41 4.89
N ALA A 69 0.90 5.47 4.22
CA ALA A 69 0.73 5.15 2.81
C ALA A 69 0.34 3.67 2.69
N ILE A 70 -0.67 3.38 1.87
CA ILE A 70 -1.16 2.02 1.65
C ILE A 70 -0.87 1.63 0.20
N VAL A 71 -0.03 0.61 0.01
CA VAL A 71 0.32 0.04 -1.30
C VAL A 71 0.53 -1.47 -1.12
N ASP A 72 0.03 -2.28 -2.05
CA ASP A 72 0.23 -3.74 -2.06
C ASP A 72 -0.09 -4.45 -0.73
N SER A 73 -1.24 -4.12 -0.12
CA SER A 73 -1.68 -4.67 1.18
C SER A 73 -0.70 -4.43 2.34
N ARG A 74 0.07 -3.36 2.27
CA ARG A 74 0.96 -2.93 3.36
C ARG A 74 0.74 -1.48 3.71
N VAL A 75 0.90 -1.18 5.00
CA VAL A 75 0.93 0.18 5.54
C VAL A 75 2.36 0.59 5.80
N PHE A 76 2.78 1.69 5.19
CA PHE A 76 4.06 2.33 5.43
C PHE A 76 3.85 3.62 6.21
N VAL A 77 4.65 3.86 7.25
CA VAL A 77 4.57 5.12 8.00
C VAL A 77 5.96 5.58 8.45
N GLY A 78 6.25 6.85 8.15
CA GLY A 78 7.52 7.48 8.50
C GLY A 78 7.55 7.94 9.95
N LEU A 79 8.65 7.63 10.62
CA LEU A 79 9.00 8.13 11.93
C LEU A 79 10.20 9.07 11.79
N ALA A 80 10.20 10.15 12.56
CA ALA A 80 11.36 11.02 12.70
C ALA A 80 11.58 11.33 14.17
N GLU A 81 12.82 11.18 14.63
CA GLU A 81 13.25 11.63 15.94
C GLU A 81 14.25 12.76 15.73
N GLN A 82 13.93 13.92 16.28
CA GLN A 82 14.74 15.12 16.10
C GLN A 82 15.17 15.66 17.46
N SER A 83 16.45 15.98 17.56
CA SER A 83 17.04 16.78 18.62
C SER A 83 17.66 18.04 18.03
N VAL A 84 18.16 18.93 18.88
CA VAL A 84 18.92 20.12 18.45
C VAL A 84 20.21 19.72 17.69
N PHE A 85 20.75 18.53 17.98
CA PHE A 85 22.05 18.09 17.46
C PHE A 85 21.95 17.07 16.32
N SER A 86 20.81 16.42 16.15
CA SER A 86 20.65 15.32 15.19
C SER A 86 19.20 15.08 14.79
N ALA A 87 19.00 14.61 13.56
CA ALA A 87 17.73 14.04 13.12
C ALA A 87 17.97 12.60 12.65
N THR A 88 17.11 11.69 13.12
CA THR A 88 17.07 10.30 12.65
C THR A 88 15.65 9.96 12.23
N GLY A 89 15.50 8.92 11.41
CA GLY A 89 14.19 8.50 10.96
C GLY A 89 14.20 7.05 10.50
N ARG A 90 13.02 6.46 10.49
CA ARG A 90 12.79 5.09 10.03
C ARG A 90 11.41 4.98 9.43
N VAL A 91 11.23 4.03 8.51
CA VAL A 91 9.91 3.69 7.97
C VAL A 91 9.45 2.39 8.61
N LEU A 92 8.29 2.42 9.26
CA LEU A 92 7.62 1.19 9.68
C LEU A 92 6.82 0.63 8.51
N CYS A 93 6.75 -0.70 8.45
CA CYS A 93 5.99 -1.46 7.46
C CYS A 93 5.11 -2.48 8.22
N PHE A 94 3.82 -2.53 7.88
CA PHE A 94 2.87 -3.48 8.43
C PHE A 94 2.14 -4.19 7.30
N ASP A 95 2.06 -5.51 7.34
CA ASP A 95 1.18 -6.27 6.46
C ASP A 95 -0.28 -6.17 6.97
N LEU A 96 -1.22 -6.05 6.04
CA LEU A 96 -2.68 -5.99 6.28
C LEU A 96 -3.35 -7.34 6.16
#